data_AF-A0A3N5IHH0-F1
#
_entry.id   AF-A0A3N5IHH0-F1
#
_cell.length_a   1.000
_cell.length_b   1.000
_cell.length_c   1.000
_cell.angle_alpha   90.00
_cell.angle_beta   90.00
_cell.angle_gamma   90.00
#
_symmetry.space_group_name_H-M   'P 1'
#
loop_
_entity.id
_entity.type
_entity.pdbx_description
1 polymer ?
#
loop_
_entity_poly.entity_id
_entity_poly.type
_entity_poly.pdbx_seq_one_letter_code
_entity_poly.pdbx_strand_id
1 'polypeptide(L)' 'MLRLYETATNQLCGTLSDRQYEILTEGLEEEDLEEAECTISADTIELLEDQGVEPDLLEILRTALGDKPEVTIRCERS' A
#
# COMPACT_ATOMS: atom_id res chain seq x y z
N MET A 1 -10.10 9.03 5.67
CA MET A 1 -10.31 7.68 5.09
C MET A 1 -9.84 7.71 3.65
N LEU A 2 -8.82 6.92 3.33
CA LEU A 2 -8.26 6.80 1.99
C LEU A 2 -8.63 5.45 1.38
N ARG A 3 -8.68 5.38 0.06
CA ARG A 3 -8.90 4.15 -0.70
C ARG A 3 -7.60 3.75 -1.39
N LEU A 4 -7.15 2.53 -1.14
CA LEU A 4 -6.00 1.95 -1.82
C LEU A 4 -6.49 1.17 -3.03
N TYR A 5 -6.03 1.58 -4.20
CA TYR A 5 -6.32 0.93 -5.46
C TYR A 5 -5.04 0.32 -6.02
N GLU A 6 -5.16 -0.86 -6.59
CA GLU A 6 -4.16 -1.42 -7.48
C GLU A 6 -4.27 -0.74 -8.84
N THR A 7 -3.27 -0.01 -9.32
CA THR A 7 -3.36 0.63 -10.64
C THR A 7 -3.39 -0.42 -11.75
N ALA A 8 -2.62 -1.50 -11.63
CA ALA A 8 -2.47 -2.49 -12.71
C ALA A 8 -3.78 -3.24 -13.03
N THR A 9 -4.62 -3.54 -12.04
CA THR A 9 -5.97 -4.12 -12.23
C THR A 9 -7.10 -3.11 -12.07
N ASN A 10 -6.79 -1.88 -11.64
CA ASN A 10 -7.76 -0.87 -11.21
C ASN A 10 -8.74 -1.41 -10.14
N GLN A 11 -8.29 -2.35 -9.31
CA GLN A 11 -9.09 -2.98 -8.27
C GLN A 11 -8.91 -2.24 -6.94
N LEU A 12 -10.01 -2.00 -6.23
CA LEU A 12 -9.94 -1.52 -4.85
C LEU A 12 -9.44 -2.66 -3.96
N CYS A 13 -8.24 -2.52 -3.39
CA CYS A 13 -7.69 -3.50 -2.47
C CYS A 13 -8.21 -3.29 -1.04
N GLY A 14 -8.46 -2.04 -0.66
CA GLY A 14 -9.00 -1.72 0.66
C GLY A 14 -9.14 -0.23 0.92
N THR A 15 -9.56 0.09 2.13
CA THR A 15 -9.60 1.46 2.64
C THR A 15 -8.69 1.61 3.84
N LEU A 16 -7.84 2.62 3.81
CA LEU A 16 -6.92 2.96 4.87
C LEU A 16 -7.48 4.09 5.74
N SER A 17 -7.20 4.03 7.03
CA SER A 17 -7.35 5.18 7.90
C SER A 17 -6.20 6.17 7.67
N ASP A 18 -6.41 7.46 7.98
CA ASP A 18 -5.37 8.49 7.84
C ASP A 18 -4.06 8.08 8.57
N ARG A 19 -4.18 7.42 9.73
CA ARG A 19 -3.04 6.85 10.46
C ARG A 19 -2.32 5.72 9.73
N GLN A 20 -3.06 4.83 9.06
CA GLN A 20 -2.46 3.74 8.28
C GLN A 20 -1.75 4.27 7.04
N TYR A 21 -2.31 5.32 6.44
CA TYR A 21 -1.65 6.04 5.35
C TYR A 21 -0.34 6.68 5.82
N GLU A 22 -0.35 7.43 6.92
CA GLU A 22 0.90 8.01 7.47
C GLU A 22 1.97 6.95 7.73
N ILE A 23 1.60 5.81 8.33
CA ILE A 23 2.52 4.69 8.57
C ILE A 23 3.06 4.10 7.25
N LEU A 24 2.18 3.93 6.25
CA LEU A 24 2.58 3.40 4.94
C LEU A 24 3.54 4.36 4.23
N THR A 25 3.21 5.65 4.22
CA THR A 25 4.02 6.72 3.63
C THR A 25 5.39 6.83 4.31
N GLU A 26 5.43 6.74 5.65
CA GLU A 26 6.67 6.73 6.41
C GLU A 26 7.51 5.47 6.15
N GLY A 27 6.88 4.29 6.07
CA GLY A 27 7.55 3.02 5.78
C GLY A 27 8.07 2.91 4.34
N LEU A 28 7.39 3.54 3.39
CA LEU A 28 7.82 3.63 1.99
C LEU A 28 8.80 4.77 1.74
N GLU A 29 9.10 5.59 2.74
CA GLU A 29 9.90 6.81 2.62
C GLU A 29 9.40 7.74 1.49
N GLU A 30 8.10 7.66 1.19
CA GLU A 30 7.47 8.53 0.20
C GLU A 30 6.93 9.78 0.88
N GLU A 31 7.02 10.91 0.18
CA GLU A 31 6.45 12.16 0.71
C GLU A 31 4.94 12.25 0.42
N ASP A 32 4.46 11.63 -0.67
CA ASP A 32 3.07 11.80 -1.13
C ASP A 32 2.52 10.61 -1.96
N LEU A 33 1.98 9.60 -1.28
CA LEU A 33 1.28 8.46 -1.89
C LEU A 33 -0.12 8.81 -2.46
N GLU A 34 -0.65 10.00 -2.12
CA GLU A 34 -1.93 10.51 -2.65
C GLU A 34 -1.78 11.04 -4.09
N GLU A 35 -0.60 11.56 -4.45
CA GLU A 35 -0.32 12.10 -5.79
C GLU A 35 0.56 11.17 -6.65
N ALA A 36 1.20 10.17 -6.04
CA ALA A 36 2.11 9.25 -6.70
C ALA A 36 1.60 7.80 -6.73
N GLU A 37 2.02 7.09 -7.78
CA GLU A 37 1.80 5.65 -7.91
C GLU A 37 3.05 4.92 -7.40
N CYS A 38 2.86 4.00 -6.47
CA CYS A 38 3.95 3.40 -5.70
C CYS A 38 4.06 1.94 -6.09
N THR A 39 5.27 1.48 -6.38
CA THR A 39 5.48 0.07 -6.76
C THR A 39 5.90 -0.73 -5.52
N ILE A 40 5.02 -1.62 -5.10
CA ILE A 40 5.20 -2.51 -3.95
C ILE A 40 5.60 -3.88 -4.47
N SER A 41 6.71 -4.40 -3.94
CA SER A 41 7.18 -5.75 -4.23
C SER A 41 7.01 -6.65 -3.00
N ALA A 42 7.19 -7.96 -3.17
CA ALA A 42 7.22 -8.89 -2.03
C ALA A 42 8.25 -8.45 -0.97
N ASP A 43 9.46 -8.05 -1.39
CA ASP A 43 10.50 -7.48 -0.52
C ASP A 43 10.02 -6.24 0.25
N THR A 44 9.28 -5.34 -0.41
CA THR A 44 8.74 -4.14 0.24
C THR A 44 7.73 -4.52 1.32
N ILE A 45 6.87 -5.51 1.07
CA ILE A 45 5.91 -6.00 2.05
C ILE A 45 6.64 -6.63 3.25
N GLU A 46 7.70 -7.40 3.03
CA GLU A 46 8.53 -7.95 4.10
C GLU A 46 9.24 -6.84 4.90
N LEU A 47 9.72 -5.79 4.24
CA LEU A 47 10.31 -4.63 4.92
C LEU A 47 9.28 -3.90 5.79
N LEU A 48 8.07 -3.67 5.27
CA LEU A 48 6.98 -3.05 6.01
C LEU A 48 6.54 -3.93 7.20
N GLU A 49 6.54 -5.25 7.04
CA GLU A 49 6.30 -6.21 8.13
C GLU A 49 7.34 -6.07 9.25
N ASP A 50 8.63 -5.95 8.90
CA ASP A 50 9.72 -5.75 9.86
C ASP A 50 9.67 -4.38 10.54
N GLN A 51 9.23 -3.34 9.83
CA GLN A 51 9.00 -2.00 10.39
C GLN A 51 7.81 -1.94 11.36
N GLY A 52 7.03 -3.00 11.48
CA GLY A 52 5.87 -3.06 12.38
C GLY A 52 4.64 -2.37 11.81
N VAL A 53 4.52 -2.32 10.47
CA VAL A 53 3.29 -1.89 9.81
C VAL A 53 2.13 -2.80 10.22
N GLU A 54 0.93 -2.23 10.33
CA GLU A 54 -0.24 -2.97 10.80
C GLU A 54 -0.53 -4.20 9.93
N PRO A 55 -0.83 -5.37 10.52
CA PRO A 55 -1.06 -6.60 9.77
C PRO A 55 -2.24 -6.51 8.80
N ASP A 56 -3.26 -5.69 9.12
CA ASP A 56 -4.41 -5.43 8.26
C ASP A 56 -3.99 -4.77 6.92
N LEU A 57 -3.05 -3.82 6.99
CA LEU A 57 -2.49 -3.15 5.81
C LEU A 57 -1.62 -4.12 4.99
N LEU A 58 -0.80 -4.94 5.67
CA LEU A 58 0.01 -5.97 5.01
C LEU A 58 -0.84 -7.03 4.31
N GLU A 59 -1.99 -7.41 4.88
CA GLU A 59 -2.94 -8.31 4.23
C GLU A 59 -3.56 -7.69 2.98
N ILE A 60 -3.90 -6.39 3.01
CA ILE A 60 -4.38 -5.65 1.84
C ILE A 60 -3.31 -5.63 0.74
N LEU A 61 -2.06 -5.31 1.09
CA LEU A 61 -0.93 -5.27 0.16
C LEU A 61 -0.59 -6.66 -0.40
N ARG A 62 -0.58 -7.71 0.43
CA ARG A 62 -0.41 -9.10 -0.04
C ARG A 62 -1.53 -9.53 -0.96
N THR A 63 -2.76 -9.13 -0.68
CA THR A 63 -3.92 -9.41 -1.54
C THR A 63 -3.81 -8.67 -2.87
N ALA A 64 -3.30 -7.43 -2.86
CA ALA A 64 -3.04 -6.64 -4.07
C ALA A 64 -1.91 -7.26 -4.93
N LEU A 65 -0.82 -7.68 -4.28
CA LEU A 65 0.32 -8.32 -4.92
C LEU A 65 -0.11 -9.67 -5.54
N GLY A 66 -0.82 -10.49 -4.77
CA GLY A 66 -1.25 -11.82 -5.19
C GLY A 66 -0.05 -12.67 -5.64
N ASP A 67 -0.05 -13.08 -6.90
CA ASP A 67 1.01 -13.90 -7.53
C ASP A 67 2.00 -13.04 -8.36
N LYS A 68 1.90 -11.70 -8.30
CA LYS A 68 2.75 -10.80 -9.09
C LYS A 68 4.08 -10.54 -8.37
N PRO A 69 5.18 -10.34 -9.11
CA PRO A 69 6.47 -9.98 -8.51
C PRO A 69 6.45 -8.56 -7.90
N GLU A 70 5.72 -7.65 -8.55
CA GLU A 70 5.56 -6.25 -8.16
C GLU A 70 4.15 -5.78 -8.52
N VAL A 71 3.62 -4.84 -7.75
CA VAL A 71 2.30 -4.26 -7.95
C VAL A 71 2.34 -2.76 -7.75
N THR A 72 1.76 -2.02 -8.67
CA THR A 72 1.60 -0.56 -8.53
C THR A 72 0.31 -0.27 -7.77
N ILE A 73 0.43 0.44 -6.67
CA ILE A 73 -0.69 0.93 -5.86
C ILE A 73 -0.81 2.44 -5.96
N ARG A 74 -2.02 2.95 -5.78
CA ARG A 74 -2.30 4.38 -5.63
C ARG A 74 -3.27 4.58 -4.48
N CYS A 75 -3.06 5.64 -3.71
CA CYS A 75 -4.00 6.05 -2.67
C CYS A 75 -4.85 7.23 -3.17
N GLU A 76 -6.15 7.19 -2.90
CA GLU A 76 -7.06 8.29 -3.24
C GLU A 76 -7.89 8.68 -2.02
N ARG A 77 -7.92 9.98 -1.70
CA ARG A 77 -8.76 10.53 -0.63
C ARG A 77 -10.22 10.65 -1.11
N SER A 78 -11.16 10.12 -0.32
CA SER A 78 -12.61 10.35 -0.50
C SER A 78 -13.17 11.38 0.48
#